data_AF-A0A7J3GC91-F1
#
_entry.id   AF-A0A7J3GC91-F1
#
_cell.length_a   1.000
_cell.length_b   1.000
_cell.length_c   1.000
_cell.angle_alpha   90.00
_cell.angle_beta   90.00
_cell.angle_gamma   90.00
#
_symmetry.space_group_name_H-M   'P 1'
#
loop_
_entity.id
_entity.type
_entity.pdbx_description
1 polymer ?
#
loop_
_entity_poly.entity_id
_entity_poly.type
_entity_poly.pdbx_seq_one_letter_code
_entity_poly.pdbx_strand_id
1 'polypeptide(L)' 'DSYMNIILDSAEEYNGDHLVANYGKVLVRGNNILYITLNPPQKKEQQ' A
#
# COMPACT_ATOMS: atom_id res chain seq x y z
N ASP A 1 3.52 -12.08 -8.18
CA ASP A 1 3.73 -13.35 -8.93
C ASP A 1 2.65 -13.44 -10.03
N SER A 2 2.50 -14.58 -10.70
CA SER A 2 1.43 -14.80 -11.71
C SER A 2 0.01 -14.77 -11.15
N TYR A 3 -0.14 -14.83 -9.82
CA TYR A 3 -1.42 -14.72 -9.10
C TYR A 3 -1.63 -13.32 -8.50
N MET A 4 -0.77 -12.36 -8.87
CA MET A 4 -0.73 -10.99 -8.35
C MET A 4 -0.50 -10.86 -6.85
N ASN A 5 0.09 -11.86 -6.19
CA ASN A 5 0.61 -11.64 -4.84
C ASN A 5 1.82 -10.71 -4.91
N ILE A 6 1.93 -9.80 -3.95
CA ILE A 6 2.95 -8.75 -3.93
C ILE A 6 3.65 -8.77 -2.58
N ILE A 7 4.97 -8.67 -2.61
CA ILE A 7 5.76 -8.35 -1.43
C ILE A 7 6.09 -6.87 -1.51
N LEU A 8 5.74 -6.14 -0.45
CA LEU A 8 6.14 -4.74 -0.27
C LEU A 8 7.14 -4.67 0.87
N ASP A 9 8.19 -3.87 0.68
CA ASP A 9 9.12 -3.48 1.74
C ASP A 9 8.77 -2.06 2.20
N SER A 10 8.97 -1.77 3.49
CA SER A 10 8.61 -0.50 4.14
C SER A 10 7.16 -0.06 3.93
N ALA A 11 6.21 -1.00 3.99
CA ALA A 11 4.79 -0.75 3.77
C ALA A 11 4.14 0.03 4.91
N GLU A 12 3.34 1.01 4.54
CA GLU A 12 2.50 1.83 5.41
C GLU A 12 1.03 1.62 5.01
N GLU A 13 0.16 1.42 6.00
CA GLU A 13 -1.28 1.35 5.78
C GLU A 13 -1.93 2.69 6.11
N TYR A 14 -2.76 3.16 5.18
CA TYR A 14 -3.62 4.30 5.37
C TYR A 14 -5.08 3.89 5.32
N ASN A 15 -5.87 4.39 6.27
CA ASN A 15 -7.31 4.38 6.20
C ASN A 15 -7.81 5.80 5.91
N GLY A 16 -8.10 6.06 4.64
CA GLY A 16 -8.30 7.41 4.12
C GLY A 16 -7.02 8.24 4.21
N ASP A 17 -7.05 9.28 5.04
CA ASP A 17 -5.90 10.17 5.26
C ASP A 17 -5.09 9.84 6.52
N HIS A 18 -5.53 8.89 7.34
CA HIS A 18 -4.87 8.56 8.60
C HIS A 18 -3.92 7.38 8.43
N LEU A 19 -2.68 7.54 8.88
CA LEU A 19 -1.72 6.44 9.00
C LEU A 19 -2.19 5.51 10.13
N VAL A 20 -2.42 4.24 9.78
CA VAL A 20 -2.89 3.21 10.72
C VAL A 20 -1.70 2.46 11.31
N ALA A 21 -0.76 2.06 10.45
CA ALA A 21 0.38 1.24 10.86
C ALA A 21 1.52 1.28 9.84
N ASN A 22 2.73 1.05 10.36
CA ASN A 22 3.95 0.82 9.58
C ASN A 22 4.33 -0.65 9.75
N TYR A 23 4.17 -1.44 8.68
CA TYR A 23 4.35 -2.88 8.73
C TYR A 23 5.74 -3.34 8.30
N GLY A 24 6.53 -2.49 7.64
CA GLY A 24 7.81 -2.93 7.09
C GLY A 24 7.58 -3.90 5.94
N LYS A 25 7.90 -5.18 6.12
CA LYS A 25 7.75 -6.20 5.06
C LYS A 25 6.40 -6.90 5.13
N VAL A 26 5.62 -6.82 4.06
CA VAL A 26 4.28 -7.44 3.97
C VAL A 26 4.09 -8.25 2.70
N LEU A 27 3.28 -9.31 2.81
CA LEU A 27 2.76 -10.06 1.68
C LEU A 27 1.28 -9.71 1.49
N VAL A 28 0.93 -9.15 0.34
CA VAL A 28 -0.45 -8.87 -0.07
C VAL A 28 -0.91 -9.96 -1.03
N ARG A 29 -2.07 -10.57 -0.74
CA ARG A 29 -2.67 -11.59 -1.60
C ARG A 29 -3.37 -10.95 -2.80
N GLY A 30 -3.11 -11.46 -4.01
CA GLY A 30 -3.56 -10.81 -5.25
C GLY A 30 -5.07 -10.66 -5.41
N ASN A 31 -5.87 -11.60 -4.88
CA ASN A 31 -7.33 -11.51 -4.95
C ASN A 31 -7.93 -10.46 -3.99
N ASN A 32 -7.13 -9.87 -3.11
CA ASN A 32 -7.55 -8.77 -2.24
C ASN A 32 -7.15 -7.40 -2.82
N ILE A 33 -6.55 -7.37 -4.02
CA ILE A 33 -6.11 -6.15 -4.70
C ILE A 33 -7.20 -5.70 -5.66
N LEU A 34 -7.74 -4.49 -5.45
CA LEU A 34 -8.66 -3.87 -6.40
C LEU A 34 -7.91 -3.24 -7.58
N TYR A 35 -6.86 -2.48 -7.31
CA TYR A 35 -5.97 -1.89 -8.32
C TYR A 35 -4.60 -1.52 -7.72
N ILE A 36 -3.64 -1.21 -8.56
CA ILE A 36 -2.31 -0.72 -8.19
C ILE A 36 -2.07 0.60 -8.94
N THR A 37 -1.62 1.63 -8.22
CA THR A 37 -1.16 2.89 -8.81
C THR A 37 0.34 3.02 -8.62
N LEU A 38 1.08 3.28 -9.70
CA LEU A 38 2.53 3.46 -9.65
C LEU A 38 2.93 4.91 -9.34
N ASN A 39 2.07 5.85 -9.68
CA ASN A 39 2.29 7.29 -9.49
C ASN A 39 1.08 7.89 -8.76
N PRO A 40 0.87 7.55 -7.48
CA PRO A 40 -0.19 8.18 -6.72
C PRO A 40 0.06 9.70 -6.63
N PRO A 41 -1.00 10.53 -6.66
CA PRO A 41 -0.85 11.94 -6.37
C PRO A 41 -0.19 12.10 -4.99
N GLN A 42 0.88 12.91 -4.93
CA GLN A 42 1.60 13.18 -3.68
C GLN A 42 0.62 13.77 -2.67
N LYS A 43 0.42 13.09 -1.54
CA LYS A 43 -0.34 13.66 -0.42
C LYS A 43 0.42 14.90 0.04
N LYS A 44 -0.22 16.06 -0.04
CA LYS A 44 0.29 17.27 0.61
C LYS A 44 0.25 17.00 2.11
N GLU A 45 1.41 16.94 2.75
CA GLU A 45 1.49 17.01 4.21
C GLU A 45 0.75 18.29 4.61
N GLN A 46 -0.37 18.15 5.33
CA GLN A 46 -1.08 19.29 5.89
C GLN A 46 -0.16 19.88 6.96
N GLN A 47 0.41 21.06 6.68
CA GLN A 47 1.13 21.89 7.64
C GLN A 47 0.14 22.55 8.62
#